data_AF-X1VR73-F1
#
_entry.id   AF-X1VR73-F1
#
_cell.length_a   1.000
_cell.length_b   1.000
_cell.length_c   1.000
_cell.angle_alpha   90.00
_cell.angle_beta   90.00
_cell.angle_gamma   90.00
#
_symmetry.space_group_name_H-M   'P 1'
#
loop_
_entity.id
_entity.type
_entity.pdbx_description
1 polymer ?
#
loop_
_entity_poly.entity_id
_entity_poly.type
_entity_poly.pdbx_seq_one_letter_code
_entity_poly.pdbx_strand_id
1 'polypeptide(L)'
;MRYKRIMFISLLLSLIGLMCLFVFAEKKALPIITWDKTFGGSGGDVAYSLIQTTDGGYAVAGCTRSKGAGKSDFWVIKLDSQDNMIWDRTLGGSDNDWARSLIQTTD
;
A
#
# COMPACT_ATOMS: atom_id res chain seq x y z
N MET A 1 -29.36 -55.63 -15.21
CA MET A 1 -29.67 -54.19 -15.45
C MET A 1 -29.68 -53.31 -14.18
N ARG A 2 -30.04 -53.84 -13.00
CA ARG A 2 -30.05 -53.08 -11.72
C ARG A 2 -28.67 -52.57 -11.28
N TYR A 3 -27.62 -53.39 -11.35
CA TYR A 3 -26.26 -53.01 -10.92
C TYR A 3 -25.64 -51.83 -11.70
N LYS A 4 -25.93 -51.73 -13.01
CA LYS A 4 -25.45 -50.61 -13.84
C LYS A 4 -26.04 -49.26 -13.41
N ARG A 5 -27.30 -49.24 -12.96
CA ARG A 5 -27.97 -48.03 -12.45
C ARG A 5 -27.43 -47.62 -11.07
N ILE A 6 -27.16 -48.60 -10.21
CA ILE A 6 -26.64 -48.36 -8.85
C ILE A 6 -25.19 -47.83 -8.93
N MET A 7 -24.34 -48.41 -9.77
CA MET A 7 -22.97 -47.90 -10.01
C MET A 7 -22.97 -46.47 -10.58
N PHE A 8 -23.91 -46.14 -11.45
CA PHE A 8 -23.99 -44.81 -12.05
C PHE A 8 -24.36 -43.73 -11.02
N ILE A 9 -25.30 -44.05 -10.12
CA ILE A 9 -25.74 -43.16 -9.04
C ILE A 9 -24.64 -42.98 -8.00
N SER A 10 -23.91 -44.05 -7.63
CA SER A 10 -22.79 -43.94 -6.69
C SER A 10 -21.63 -43.12 -7.26
N LEU A 11 -21.33 -43.25 -8.56
CA LEU A 11 -20.30 -42.47 -9.25
C LEU A 11 -20.69 -40.98 -9.35
N LEU A 12 -21.97 -40.70 -9.61
CA LEU A 12 -22.49 -39.33 -9.66
C LEU A 12 -22.45 -38.65 -8.29
N LEU A 13 -22.83 -39.37 -7.22
CA LEU A 13 -22.77 -38.86 -5.85
C LEU A 13 -21.33 -38.62 -5.37
N SER A 14 -20.38 -39.48 -5.76
CA SER A 14 -18.96 -39.24 -5.45
C SER A 14 -18.40 -38.05 -6.22
N LEU A 15 -18.82 -37.84 -7.47
CA LEU A 15 -18.41 -36.68 -8.27
C LEU A 15 -18.95 -35.37 -7.69
N ILE A 16 -20.22 -35.36 -7.26
CA ILE A 16 -20.84 -34.21 -6.60
C ILE A 16 -20.14 -33.91 -5.27
N GLY A 17 -19.84 -34.94 -4.46
CA GLY A 17 -19.08 -34.78 -3.22
C GLY A 17 -17.68 -34.20 -3.43
N LEU A 18 -16.98 -34.64 -4.49
CA LEU A 18 -15.67 -34.14 -4.86
C LEU A 18 -15.72 -32.70 -5.39
N MET A 19 -16.75 -32.34 -6.18
CA MET A 19 -16.97 -30.96 -6.62
C MET A 19 -17.32 -30.04 -5.45
N CYS A 20 -18.13 -30.49 -4.50
CA CYS A 20 -18.47 -29.72 -3.30
C CYS A 20 -17.22 -29.44 -2.46
N LEU A 21 -16.32 -30.42 -2.26
CA LEU A 21 -15.07 -30.24 -1.52
C LEU A 21 -14.15 -29.15 -2.14
N PHE A 22 -14.17 -28.98 -3.46
CA PHE A 22 -13.42 -27.92 -4.14
C PHE A 22 -14.07 -26.54 -4.01
N VAL A 23 -15.38 -26.46 -3.82
CA VAL A 23 -16.13 -25.19 -3.69
C VAL A 23 -15.95 -24.55 -2.31
N PHE A 24 -15.58 -25.30 -1.27
CA PHE A 24 -15.46 -24.79 0.11
C PHE A 24 -14.08 -24.24 0.52
N ALA A 25 -13.09 -24.24 -0.38
CA ALA A 25 -11.79 -23.66 -0.07
C ALA A 25 -11.80 -22.13 -0.31
N GLU A 26 -12.43 -21.38 0.59
CA GLU A 26 -12.38 -19.92 0.59
C GLU A 26 -10.97 -19.48 1.02
N LYS A 27 -10.08 -19.25 0.05
CA LYS A 27 -8.76 -18.68 0.32
C LYS A 27 -8.97 -17.23 0.74
N LYS A 28 -8.75 -16.93 2.03
CA LYS A 28 -8.60 -15.56 2.51
C LYS A 28 -7.43 -14.92 1.75
N ALA A 29 -7.74 -14.14 0.72
CA ALA A 29 -6.75 -13.33 0.03
C ALA A 29 -6.18 -12.34 1.05
N LEU A 30 -4.89 -12.47 1.36
CA LEU A 30 -4.20 -11.43 2.10
C LEU A 30 -4.17 -10.18 1.22
N PRO A 31 -4.11 -8.98 1.82
CA PRO A 31 -3.92 -7.75 1.05
C PRO A 31 -2.67 -7.92 0.17
N ILE A 32 -2.85 -7.90 -1.14
CA ILE A 32 -1.75 -7.90 -2.10
C ILE A 32 -1.31 -6.44 -2.21
N ILE A 33 -0.04 -6.18 -1.91
CA ILE A 33 0.58 -4.89 -2.20
C ILE A 33 0.64 -4.79 -3.73
N THR A 34 -0.10 -3.85 -4.31
CA THR A 34 -0.21 -3.68 -5.76
C THR A 34 0.86 -2.76 -6.33
N TRP A 35 1.49 -1.93 -5.48
CA TRP A 35 2.61 -1.07 -5.85
C TRP A 35 3.41 -0.65 -4.60
N ASP A 36 4.68 -0.32 -4.81
CA ASP A 36 5.54 0.34 -3.82
C ASP A 36 6.41 1.40 -4.53
N LYS A 37 6.62 2.55 -3.88
CA LYS A 37 7.54 3.59 -4.33
C LYS A 37 8.40 4.04 -3.16
N THR A 38 9.69 4.21 -3.42
CA THR A 38 10.65 4.72 -2.45
C THR A 38 11.05 6.15 -2.83
N PHE A 39 11.04 7.03 -1.85
CA PHE A 39 11.48 8.42 -1.99
C PHE A 39 12.55 8.68 -0.95
N GLY A 40 13.71 9.19 -1.37
CA GLY A 40 14.84 9.46 -0.49
C GLY A 40 16.15 9.58 -1.27
N GLY A 41 17.26 9.47 -0.56
CA GLY A 41 18.60 9.46 -1.13
C GLY A 41 19.56 8.53 -0.38
N SER A 42 20.84 8.89 -0.33
CA SER A 42 21.87 8.08 0.34
C SER A 42 21.87 8.18 1.87
N GLY A 43 21.14 9.15 2.43
CA GLY A 43 20.98 9.36 3.87
C GLY A 43 19.76 8.65 4.43
N GLY A 44 19.54 8.82 5.74
CA GLY A 44 18.34 8.33 6.41
C GLY A 44 17.15 9.26 6.17
N ASP A 45 16.05 8.71 5.69
CA ASP A 45 14.80 9.43 5.41
C ASP A 45 13.64 8.77 6.17
N VAL A 46 12.81 9.58 6.83
CA VAL A 46 11.73 9.08 7.68
C VAL A 46 10.45 9.85 7.37
N ALA A 47 9.41 9.13 6.97
CA ALA A 47 8.05 9.67 6.88
C ALA A 47 7.35 9.56 8.24
N TYR A 48 6.78 10.66 8.72
CA TYR A 48 6.02 10.71 9.97
C TYR A 48 4.52 10.86 9.75
N SER A 49 4.10 11.48 8.65
CA SER A 49 2.69 11.71 8.33
C SER A 49 2.44 11.61 6.84
N LEU A 50 1.30 11.03 6.47
CA LEU A 50 0.82 10.93 5.10
C LEU A 50 -0.68 11.19 5.11
N ILE A 51 -1.15 12.04 4.19
CA ILE A 51 -2.58 12.24 3.94
C ILE A 51 -2.87 12.11 2.45
N GLN A 52 -4.09 11.69 2.13
CA GLN A 52 -4.64 11.89 0.80
C GLN A 52 -5.08 13.35 0.67
N THR A 53 -4.78 13.97 -0.46
CA THR A 53 -5.18 15.34 -0.77
C THR A 53 -6.49 15.37 -1.58
N THR A 54 -7.25 16.47 -1.51
CA THR A 54 -8.54 16.64 -2.22
C THR A 54 -8.46 16.50 -3.75
N ASP A 55 -7.27 16.69 -4.33
CA ASP A 55 -6.99 16.44 -5.76
C ASP A 55 -6.81 14.95 -6.10
N GLY A 56 -7.00 14.05 -5.13
CA GLY A 56 -6.83 12.60 -5.27
C GLY A 56 -5.39 12.11 -5.16
N GLY A 57 -4.42 13.01 -5.02
CA GLY A 57 -3.02 12.66 -4.76
C GLY A 57 -2.72 12.47 -3.27
N TYR A 58 -1.44 12.56 -2.91
CA TYR A 58 -0.99 12.40 -1.52
C TYR A 58 0.02 13.47 -1.12
N ALA A 59 0.05 13.81 0.16
CA ALA A 59 1.11 14.61 0.75
C ALA A 59 1.77 13.82 1.88
N VAL A 60 3.10 13.81 1.89
CA VAL A 60 3.93 13.10 2.88
C VAL A 60 4.80 14.12 3.58
N ALA A 61 4.90 14.03 4.90
CA ALA A 61 5.75 14.87 5.73
C ALA A 61 6.66 14.02 6.60
N GLY A 62 7.91 14.45 6.74
CA GLY A 62 8.92 13.71 7.44
C GLY A 62 10.18 14.52 7.74
N CYS A 63 11.29 13.80 7.85
CA CYS A 63 12.62 14.39 7.81
C CYS A 63 13.55 13.64 6.87
N THR A 64 14.55 14.34 6.36
CA THR A 64 15.55 13.79 5.45
C THR A 64 16.96 14.14 5.92
N ARG A 65 17.86 13.17 5.89
CA ARG A 65 19.32 13.38 5.97
C ARG A 65 20.00 13.28 4.60
N SER A 66 19.18 13.11 3.55
CA SER A 66 19.62 12.94 2.18
C SER A 66 19.67 14.27 1.41
N LYS A 67 18.94 15.28 1.88
CA LYS A 67 18.79 16.59 1.25
C LYS A 67 18.78 17.70 2.30
N GLY A 68 19.14 18.92 1.91
CA GLY A 68 19.02 20.11 2.75
C GLY A 68 20.37 20.64 3.27
N ALA A 69 20.31 21.51 4.28
CA ALA A 69 21.45 22.27 4.81
C ALA A 69 21.92 21.78 6.19
N GLY A 70 21.15 20.90 6.84
CA GLY A 70 21.39 20.45 8.20
C GLY A 70 21.77 18.98 8.33
N LYS A 71 21.73 18.50 9.57
CA LYS A 71 21.92 17.06 9.88
C LYS A 71 20.70 16.23 9.51
N SER A 72 19.52 16.84 9.62
CA SER A 72 18.23 16.27 9.28
C SER A 72 17.25 17.42 9.07
N ASP A 73 16.66 17.55 7.89
CA ASP A 73 15.77 18.67 7.59
C ASP A 73 14.32 18.21 7.43
N PHE A 74 13.38 19.12 7.72
CA PHE A 74 11.96 18.93 7.45
C PHE A 74 11.80 18.65 5.95
N TRP A 75 11.05 17.61 5.59
CA TRP A 75 10.83 17.24 4.20
C TRP A 75 9.36 16.98 3.92
N VAL A 76 8.84 17.60 2.87
CA VAL A 76 7.47 17.38 2.37
C VAL A 76 7.52 16.99 0.90
N ILE A 77 6.71 15.99 0.56
CA ILE A 77 6.55 15.46 -0.80
C ILE A 77 5.09 15.57 -1.18
N LYS A 78 4.80 16.05 -2.38
CA LYS A 78 3.48 15.96 -3.02
C LYS A 78 3.51 14.95 -4.15
N LEU A 79 2.56 14.03 -4.12
CA LEU A 79 2.31 13.04 -5.15
C LEU A 79 1.00 13.38 -5.89
N ASP A 80 0.93 13.02 -7.18
CA ASP A 80 -0.32 13.00 -7.95
C ASP A 80 -1.15 11.74 -7.62
N SER A 81 -2.30 11.57 -8.28
CA SER A 81 -3.19 10.41 -8.09
C SER A 81 -2.68 9.12 -8.76
N GLN A 82 -1.54 9.17 -9.44
CA GLN A 82 -0.80 8.03 -10.01
C GLN A 82 0.51 7.79 -9.23
N ASP A 83 0.58 8.32 -8.00
CA ASP A 83 1.69 8.22 -7.07
C ASP A 83 3.01 8.83 -7.60
N ASN A 84 2.99 9.68 -8.63
CA ASN A 84 4.20 10.33 -9.15
C ASN A 84 4.48 11.59 -8.35
N MET A 85 5.76 11.83 -8.06
CA MET A 85 6.18 13.03 -7.36
C MET A 85 5.98 14.27 -8.24
N ILE A 86 5.09 15.16 -7.81
CA ILE A 86 4.88 16.47 -8.43
C ILE A 86 6.01 17.41 -7.97
N TRP A 87 6.27 17.43 -6.67
CA TRP A 87 7.34 18.23 -6.07
C TRP A 87 7.73 17.71 -4.70
N ASP A 88 8.93 18.08 -4.26
CA ASP A 88 9.37 17.95 -2.88
C ASP A 88 10.03 19.24 -2.38
N ARG A 89 9.98 19.48 -1.08
CA ARG A 89 10.55 20.67 -0.42
C ARG A 89 11.22 20.29 0.88
N THR A 90 12.43 20.79 1.08
CA THR A 90 13.14 20.73 2.35
C THR A 90 13.13 22.09 3.03
N LEU A 91 12.88 22.12 4.33
CA LEU A 91 13.00 23.31 5.17
C LEU A 91 13.86 22.98 6.39
N GLY A 92 14.75 23.87 6.80
CA GLY A 92 15.61 23.63 7.95
C GLY A 92 16.84 24.53 7.98
N GLY A 93 17.58 24.43 9.08
CA GLY A 93 18.84 25.13 9.32
C GLY A 93 20.04 24.18 9.35
N SER A 94 21.04 24.50 10.16
CA SER A 94 22.23 23.64 10.34
C SER A 94 21.99 22.43 11.26
N ASP A 95 20.89 22.41 12.00
CA ASP A 95 20.60 21.43 13.05
C ASP A 95 19.62 20.35 12.57
N ASN A 96 18.75 19.85 13.46
CA ASN A 96 17.73 18.88 13.10
C ASN A 96 16.36 19.55 13.12
N ASP A 97 15.66 19.46 12.01
CA ASP A 97 14.30 19.95 11.78
C ASP A 97 13.41 18.76 11.37
N TRP A 98 12.19 18.69 11.94
CA TRP A 98 11.29 17.56 11.72
C TRP A 98 9.88 18.02 11.38
N ALA A 99 9.27 17.42 10.36
CA ALA A 99 7.83 17.49 10.11
C ALA A 99 7.14 16.29 10.79
N ARG A 100 6.31 16.49 11.81
CA ARG A 100 5.66 15.38 12.52
C ARG A 100 4.24 15.08 12.08
N SER A 101 3.53 16.10 11.60
CA SER A 101 2.15 15.98 11.14
C SER A 101 1.93 16.86 9.92
N LEU A 102 0.97 16.47 9.11
CA LEU A 102 0.50 17.24 7.97
C LEU A 102 -1.04 17.23 7.99
N ILE A 103 -1.63 18.38 7.72
CA ILE A 103 -3.07 18.55 7.59
C ILE A 103 -3.35 19.37 6.34
N GLN A 104 -4.28 18.92 5.52
CA GLN A 104 -4.77 19.71 4.40
C GLN A 104 -5.80 20.72 4.92
N THR A 105 -5.60 21.99 4.56
CA THR A 105 -6.56 23.07 4.81
C THR A 105 -7.58 23.16 3.67
N THR A 106 -8.71 23.80 3.94
CA THR A 106 -9.83 23.99 2.98
C THR A 106 -10.00 25.45 2.58
N ASP A 107 -8.98 26.28 2.82
CA ASP A 107 -9.01 27.72 2.57
C ASP A 107 -9.09 28.08 1.08
#